data_AF-A0A960N6P4-F1
#
_entry.id   AF-A0A960N6P4-F1
#
_cell.length_a   1.000
_cell.length_b   1.000
_cell.length_c   1.000
_cell.angle_alpha   90.00
_cell.angle_beta   90.00
_cell.angle_gamma   90.00
#
_symmetry.space_group_name_H-M   'P 1'
#
loop_
_entity.id
_entity.type
_entity.pdbx_description
1 polymer ?
#
loop_
_entity_poly.entity_id
_entity_poly.type
_entity_poly.pdbx_seq_one_letter_code
_entity_poly.pdbx_strand_id
1 'polypeptide(L)'
;LLKAKKAMEADSAIRDDTMGSAETDHSSAATASRWPRVMGTCICTYFLASALTLPFVNQIWLGEWPALAMFQLPKSFLKSMIHPLLTAMVNWLGVSHGSRSSQWEAIHGWSLVAAVIVPALLVVLILSKSRAPLRRRLIGAILICAALDAVVTLWFDSVSHLKLFNAIYFR
;
A
#
# COMPACT_ATOMS: atom_id res chain seq x y z
N LEU A 1 74.84 22.44 -8.05
CA LEU A 1 74.35 21.25 -8.80
C LEU A 1 73.78 20.16 -7.87
N LEU A 2 74.49 19.71 -6.84
CA LEU A 2 73.97 18.70 -5.88
C LEU A 2 72.72 19.11 -5.09
N LYS A 3 72.55 20.40 -4.74
CA LYS A 3 71.33 20.91 -4.09
C LYS A 3 70.09 20.92 -4.99
N ALA A 4 70.26 21.07 -6.31
CA ALA A 4 69.15 21.09 -7.25
C ALA A 4 68.60 19.67 -7.51
N LYS A 5 69.47 18.66 -7.53
CA LYS A 5 69.06 17.25 -7.69
C LYS A 5 68.21 16.75 -6.50
N LYS A 6 68.57 17.17 -5.28
CA LYS A 6 67.87 16.75 -4.05
C LYS A 6 66.49 17.39 -3.88
N ALA A 7 66.27 18.58 -4.45
CA ALA A 7 64.96 19.22 -4.46
C ALA A 7 64.01 18.55 -5.48
N MET A 8 64.55 18.00 -6.57
CA MET A 8 63.76 17.34 -7.61
C MET A 8 63.29 15.93 -7.22
N GLU A 9 64.09 15.19 -6.42
CA GLU A 9 63.69 13.89 -5.85
C GLU A 9 62.66 14.02 -4.70
N ALA A 10 62.66 15.15 -3.97
CA ALA A 10 61.66 15.38 -2.92
C ALA A 10 60.28 15.71 -3.50
N ASP A 11 60.22 16.34 -4.67
CA ASP A 11 58.97 16.70 -5.35
C ASP A 11 58.31 15.50 -6.05
N SER A 12 59.10 14.50 -6.46
CA SER A 12 58.54 13.26 -7.04
C SER A 12 57.94 12.34 -5.98
N ALA A 13 58.44 12.34 -4.74
CA ALA A 13 57.93 11.50 -3.67
C ALA A 13 56.58 11.97 -3.11
N ILE A 14 56.28 13.27 -3.18
CA ILE A 14 55.01 13.84 -2.67
C ILE A 14 53.85 13.56 -3.65
N ARG A 15 54.15 13.31 -4.93
CA ARG A 15 53.15 13.21 -5.99
C ARG A 15 52.49 11.83 -6.11
N ASP A 16 53.14 10.77 -5.60
CA ASP A 16 52.59 9.41 -5.63
C ASP A 16 51.58 9.12 -4.51
N ASP A 17 51.62 9.85 -3.39
CA ASP A 17 50.67 9.65 -2.28
C ASP A 17 49.31 10.35 -2.49
N THR A 18 49.18 11.24 -3.49
CA THR A 18 47.93 12.01 -3.69
C THR A 18 46.95 11.39 -4.68
N MET A 19 47.30 10.30 -5.37
CA MET A 19 46.41 9.66 -6.37
C MET A 19 45.72 8.38 -5.90
N GLY A 20 46.03 7.87 -4.70
CA GLY A 20 45.50 6.59 -4.21
C GLY A 20 44.25 6.64 -3.32
N SER A 21 43.65 7.81 -3.07
CA SER A 21 42.61 7.97 -2.03
C SER A 21 41.40 8.80 -2.45
N ALA A 22 41.03 8.76 -3.73
CA ALA A 22 39.84 9.44 -4.27
C ALA A 22 38.75 8.47 -4.77
N GLU A 23 38.86 7.19 -4.47
CA GLU A 23 38.00 6.16 -5.03
C GLU A 23 37.59 5.17 -3.94
N THR A 24 36.67 5.57 -3.05
CA THR A 24 35.72 4.64 -2.38
C THR A 24 34.75 5.29 -1.39
N ASP A 25 34.79 6.60 -1.11
CA ASP A 25 33.93 7.19 -0.06
C ASP A 25 32.59 7.80 -0.55
N HIS A 26 32.15 7.52 -1.77
CA HIS A 26 30.86 8.01 -2.29
C HIS A 26 29.71 6.98 -2.30
N SER A 27 29.93 5.73 -1.85
CA SER A 27 28.88 4.69 -1.94
C SER A 27 28.06 4.45 -0.66
N SER A 28 28.39 5.10 0.46
CA SER A 28 27.78 4.78 1.77
C SER A 28 26.67 5.76 2.23
N ALA A 29 26.64 7.00 1.73
CA ALA A 29 25.73 8.03 2.25
C ALA A 29 24.39 8.19 1.47
N ALA A 30 24.23 7.55 0.31
CA ALA A 30 23.11 7.79 -0.61
C ALA A 30 22.01 6.71 -0.61
N THR A 31 22.07 5.72 0.28
CA THR A 31 20.97 4.79 0.55
C THR A 31 20.02 5.36 1.61
N ALA A 32 19.61 6.63 1.44
CA ALA A 32 18.33 7.05 2.00
C ALA A 32 17.28 6.06 1.47
N SER A 33 16.73 5.23 2.37
CA SER A 33 16.05 3.99 1.97
C SER A 33 15.01 4.28 0.90
N ARG A 34 15.22 3.76 -0.31
CA ARG A 34 14.28 3.94 -1.44
C ARG A 34 12.97 3.17 -1.19
N TRP A 35 13.00 2.26 -0.22
CA TRP A 35 11.92 1.37 0.16
C TRP A 35 10.56 2.06 0.40
N PRO A 36 10.42 3.15 1.18
CA PRO A 36 9.12 3.78 1.42
C PRO A 36 8.51 4.37 0.16
N ARG A 37 9.33 4.83 -0.79
CA ARG A 37 8.85 5.34 -2.08
C ARG A 37 8.34 4.19 -2.95
N VAL A 38 9.14 3.13 -3.09
CA VAL A 38 8.75 1.95 -3.87
C VAL A 38 7.48 1.33 -3.30
N MET A 39 7.43 1.12 -1.98
CA MET A 39 6.26 0.59 -1.29
C MET A 39 5.03 1.49 -1.48
N GLY A 40 5.18 2.80 -1.30
CA GLY A 40 4.09 3.76 -1.51
C GLY A 40 3.56 3.73 -2.95
N THR A 41 4.45 3.70 -3.95
CA THR A 41 4.06 3.58 -5.36
C THR A 41 3.33 2.28 -5.64
N CYS A 42 3.85 1.13 -5.18
CA CYS A 42 3.20 -0.17 -5.37
C CYS A 42 1.79 -0.19 -4.77
N ILE A 43 1.62 0.41 -3.58
CA ILE A 43 0.31 0.48 -2.90
C ILE A 43 -0.65 1.40 -3.66
N CYS A 44 -0.20 2.57 -4.12
CA CYS A 44 -1.03 3.44 -4.94
C CYS A 44 -1.46 2.76 -6.24
N THR A 45 -0.52 2.10 -6.94
CA THR A 45 -0.82 1.35 -8.16
C THR A 45 -1.81 0.23 -7.89
N TYR A 46 -1.68 -0.48 -6.75
CA TYR A 46 -2.63 -1.50 -6.35
C TYR A 46 -4.04 -0.94 -6.13
N PHE A 47 -4.21 0.16 -5.38
CA PHE A 47 -5.51 0.78 -5.17
C PHE A 47 -6.13 1.24 -6.50
N LEU A 48 -5.33 1.84 -7.36
CA LEU A 48 -5.80 2.32 -8.67
C LEU A 48 -6.23 1.15 -9.57
N ALA A 49 -5.42 0.08 -9.63
CA ALA A 49 -5.75 -1.13 -10.37
C ALA A 49 -7.00 -1.81 -9.80
N SER A 50 -7.14 -1.84 -8.47
CA SER A 50 -8.32 -2.42 -7.84
C SER A 50 -9.60 -1.63 -8.15
N ALA A 51 -9.53 -0.30 -8.14
CA ALA A 51 -10.63 0.57 -8.53
C ALA A 51 -11.02 0.38 -10.01
N LEU A 52 -10.03 0.30 -10.90
CA LEU A 52 -10.23 0.11 -12.33
C LEU A 52 -10.77 -1.28 -12.69
N THR A 53 -10.52 -2.28 -11.86
CA THR A 53 -10.95 -3.66 -12.13
C THR A 53 -12.39 -3.93 -11.66
N LEU A 54 -12.93 -3.18 -10.71
CA LEU A 54 -14.30 -3.31 -10.22
C LEU A 54 -15.40 -3.37 -11.30
N PRO A 55 -15.42 -2.50 -12.35
CA PRO A 55 -16.46 -2.58 -13.38
C PRO A 55 -16.43 -3.89 -14.17
N PHE A 56 -15.28 -4.55 -14.26
CA PHE A 56 -15.12 -5.81 -14.98
C PHE A 56 -15.46 -7.04 -14.14
N VAL A 57 -15.40 -6.92 -12.80
CA VAL A 57 -15.63 -8.03 -11.86
C VAL A 57 -17.04 -8.64 -11.98
N ASN A 58 -18.04 -7.84 -12.35
CA ASN A 58 -19.40 -8.35 -12.55
C ASN A 58 -19.65 -8.90 -13.96
N GLN A 59 -18.85 -8.47 -14.95
CA GLN A 59 -19.03 -8.89 -16.35
C GLN A 59 -18.24 -10.16 -16.67
N ILE A 60 -17.08 -10.33 -16.04
CA ILE A 60 -16.16 -11.44 -16.27
C ILE A 60 -16.22 -12.36 -15.05
N TRP A 61 -16.58 -13.63 -15.27
CA TRP A 61 -16.57 -14.62 -14.20
C TRP A 61 -15.13 -14.78 -13.68
N LEU A 62 -14.93 -14.86 -12.36
CA LEU A 62 -13.59 -14.96 -11.75
C LEU A 62 -12.72 -16.10 -12.33
N GLY A 63 -13.35 -17.13 -12.91
CA GLY A 63 -12.67 -18.25 -13.57
C GLY A 63 -12.05 -17.93 -14.94
N GLU A 64 -12.49 -16.88 -15.63
CA GLU A 64 -11.99 -16.54 -16.97
C GLU A 64 -10.70 -15.70 -16.92
N TRP A 65 -10.55 -14.86 -15.90
CA TRP A 65 -9.43 -13.93 -15.75
C TRP A 65 -8.81 -14.00 -14.35
N PRO A 66 -7.92 -14.97 -14.08
CA PRO A 66 -7.31 -15.15 -12.76
C PRO A 66 -6.50 -13.93 -12.30
N ALA A 67 -6.01 -13.11 -13.24
CA ALA A 67 -5.33 -11.86 -12.93
C ALA A 67 -6.24 -10.87 -12.17
N LEU A 68 -7.52 -10.76 -12.53
CA LEU A 68 -8.49 -9.90 -11.83
C LEU A 68 -8.75 -10.40 -10.41
N ALA A 69 -8.84 -11.73 -10.24
CA ALA A 69 -9.01 -12.36 -8.93
C ALA A 69 -7.86 -11.99 -7.98
N MET A 70 -6.61 -11.94 -8.44
CA MET A 70 -5.48 -11.56 -7.58
C MET A 70 -5.61 -10.16 -6.97
N PHE A 71 -6.24 -9.21 -7.68
CA PHE A 71 -6.45 -7.86 -7.16
C PHE A 71 -7.67 -7.72 -6.23
N GLN A 72 -8.63 -8.65 -6.31
CA GLN A 72 -9.87 -8.58 -5.54
C GLN A 72 -9.87 -9.53 -4.34
N LEU A 73 -9.15 -10.66 -4.42
CA LEU A 73 -9.04 -11.65 -3.35
C LEU A 73 -8.60 -11.05 -2.01
N PRO A 74 -7.59 -10.16 -1.94
CA PRO A 74 -7.20 -9.57 -0.66
C PRO A 74 -8.35 -8.77 -0.02
N LYS A 75 -9.14 -8.05 -0.82
CA LYS A 75 -10.32 -7.30 -0.32
C LYS A 75 -11.42 -8.22 0.16
N SER A 76 -11.74 -9.26 -0.62
CA SER A 76 -12.75 -10.26 -0.24
C SER A 76 -12.37 -11.01 1.03
N PHE A 77 -11.09 -11.37 1.17
CA PHE A 77 -10.55 -12.02 2.36
C PHE A 77 -10.62 -11.11 3.59
N LEU A 78 -10.23 -9.84 3.46
CA LEU A 78 -10.36 -8.88 4.56
C LEU A 78 -11.82 -8.70 4.97
N LYS A 79 -12.73 -8.59 4.00
CA LYS A 79 -14.16 -8.53 4.29
C LYS A 79 -14.62 -9.76 5.05
N SER A 80 -14.22 -10.97 4.64
CA SER A 80 -14.61 -12.21 5.33
C SER A 80 -14.05 -12.32 6.75
N MET A 81 -12.89 -11.72 7.04
CA MET A 81 -12.36 -11.64 8.40
C MET A 81 -13.07 -10.58 9.25
N ILE A 82 -13.37 -9.41 8.68
CA ILE A 82 -13.98 -8.29 9.40
C ILE A 82 -15.44 -8.55 9.70
N HIS A 83 -16.18 -9.16 8.78
CA HIS A 83 -17.61 -9.40 8.90
C HIS A 83 -18.03 -10.15 10.20
N PRO A 84 -17.45 -11.32 10.54
CA PRO A 84 -17.79 -12.01 11.79
C PRO A 84 -17.36 -11.23 13.02
N LEU A 85 -16.23 -10.52 12.98
CA LEU A 85 -15.77 -9.66 14.07
C LEU A 85 -16.76 -8.51 14.32
N LEU A 86 -17.21 -7.82 13.27
CA LEU A 86 -18.19 -6.75 13.36
C LEU A 86 -19.52 -7.27 13.90
N THR A 87 -19.95 -8.45 13.44
CA THR A 87 -21.18 -9.10 13.90
C THR A 87 -21.09 -9.42 15.40
N ALA A 88 -19.95 -9.95 15.85
CA ALA A 88 -19.70 -10.21 17.27
C ALA A 88 -19.72 -8.92 18.11
N MET A 89 -19.10 -7.84 17.63
CA MET A 89 -19.11 -6.54 18.31
C MET A 89 -20.51 -5.94 18.42
N VAL A 90 -21.31 -5.98 17.35
CA VAL A 90 -22.71 -5.47 17.36
C VAL A 90 -23.57 -6.27 18.33
N ASN A 91 -23.42 -7.60 18.35
CA ASN A 91 -24.11 -8.46 19.30
C ASN A 91 -23.68 -8.18 20.75
N TRP A 92 -22.39 -7.94 20.98
CA TRP A 92 -21.86 -7.62 22.30
C TRP A 92 -22.33 -6.26 22.83
N LEU A 93 -22.46 -5.26 21.96
CA LEU A 93 -22.98 -3.93 22.30
C LEU A 93 -24.50 -3.91 22.53
N GLY A 94 -25.20 -5.03 22.30
CA GLY A 94 -26.65 -5.13 22.54
C GLY A 94 -27.50 -4.28 21.60
N VAL A 95 -26.96 -3.84 20.45
CA VAL A 95 -27.65 -2.94 19.50
C VAL A 95 -28.64 -3.70 18.60
N SER A 96 -29.04 -4.93 18.96
CA SER A 96 -29.93 -5.75 18.12
C SER A 96 -31.38 -5.23 18.15
N HIS A 97 -31.67 -4.19 17.37
CA HIS A 97 -33.03 -3.69 17.15
C HIS A 97 -33.77 -4.62 16.18
N GLY A 98 -34.46 -5.64 16.72
CA GLY A 98 -35.70 -6.28 16.22
C GLY A 98 -35.76 -6.94 14.83
N SER A 99 -34.97 -6.54 13.83
CA SER A 99 -35.02 -7.03 12.46
C SER A 99 -33.65 -7.56 12.02
N ARG A 100 -33.56 -8.88 11.81
CA ARG A 100 -32.34 -9.54 11.31
C ARG A 100 -31.94 -9.06 9.91
N SER A 101 -32.88 -8.64 9.06
CA SER A 101 -32.57 -8.21 7.69
C SER A 101 -31.89 -6.85 7.63
N SER A 102 -32.39 -5.87 8.39
CA SER A 102 -31.84 -4.51 8.40
C SER A 102 -30.44 -4.45 9.03
N GLN A 103 -30.20 -5.25 10.08
CA GLN A 103 -28.88 -5.34 10.72
C GLN A 103 -27.84 -5.96 9.78
N TRP A 104 -28.23 -6.95 8.98
CA TRP A 104 -27.32 -7.61 8.04
C TRP A 104 -26.86 -6.66 6.94
N GLU A 105 -27.77 -5.89 6.35
CA GLU A 105 -27.44 -4.89 5.32
C GLU A 105 -26.50 -3.81 5.87
N ALA A 106 -26.77 -3.31 7.08
CA ALA A 106 -25.91 -2.33 7.73
C ALA A 106 -24.50 -2.90 7.99
N ILE A 107 -24.39 -4.09 8.58
CA ILE A 107 -23.11 -4.75 8.85
C ILE A 107 -22.34 -5.01 7.55
N HIS A 108 -23.04 -5.38 6.48
CA HIS A 108 -22.44 -5.58 5.17
C HIS A 108 -21.76 -4.32 4.66
N GLY A 109 -22.47 -3.18 4.65
CA GLY A 109 -21.91 -1.89 4.23
C GLY A 109 -20.71 -1.47 5.08
N TRP A 110 -20.84 -1.56 6.42
CA TRP A 110 -19.75 -1.23 7.34
C TRP A 110 -18.53 -2.14 7.17
N SER A 111 -18.73 -3.44 6.93
CA SER A 111 -17.64 -4.39 6.69
C SER A 111 -16.86 -4.07 5.41
N LEU A 112 -17.55 -3.59 4.37
CA LEU A 112 -16.94 -3.20 3.11
C LEU A 112 -16.14 -1.89 3.26
N VAL A 113 -16.69 -0.89 3.96
CA VAL A 113 -15.98 0.33 4.32
C VAL A 113 -14.72 0.02 5.13
N ALA A 114 -14.85 -0.84 6.15
CA ALA A 114 -13.71 -1.25 6.97
C ALA A 114 -12.64 -2.01 6.16
N ALA A 115 -13.04 -2.89 5.24
CA ALA A 115 -12.11 -3.64 4.39
C ALA A 115 -11.24 -2.73 3.49
N VAL A 116 -11.71 -1.53 3.14
CA VAL A 116 -10.93 -0.55 2.36
C VAL A 116 -10.15 0.40 3.28
N ILE A 117 -10.77 0.90 4.35
CA ILE A 117 -10.15 1.89 5.25
C ILE A 117 -9.03 1.28 6.10
N VAL A 118 -9.22 0.07 6.64
CA VAL A 118 -8.25 -0.54 7.57
C VAL A 118 -6.87 -0.75 6.92
N PRO A 119 -6.74 -1.32 5.70
CA PRO A 119 -5.45 -1.41 5.02
C PRO A 119 -4.81 -0.06 4.76
N ALA A 120 -5.59 0.93 4.33
CA ALA A 120 -5.09 2.27 4.06
C ALA A 120 -4.52 2.91 5.34
N LEU A 121 -5.25 2.82 6.46
CA LEU A 121 -4.78 3.32 7.75
C LEU A 121 -3.53 2.58 8.24
N LEU A 122 -3.46 1.26 8.08
CA LEU A 122 -2.30 0.47 8.47
C LEU A 122 -1.04 0.93 7.70
N VAL A 123 -1.15 1.12 6.40
CA VAL A 123 -0.05 1.63 5.56
C VAL A 123 0.35 3.04 5.97
N VAL A 124 -0.62 3.92 6.23
CA VAL A 124 -0.35 5.28 6.70
C VAL A 124 0.35 5.25 8.06
N LEU A 125 -0.02 4.35 8.97
CA LEU A 125 0.63 4.15 10.27
C LEU A 125 2.08 3.71 10.11
N ILE A 126 2.33 2.71 9.25
CA ILE A 126 3.68 2.21 8.94
C ILE A 126 4.54 3.33 8.33
N LEU A 127 4.01 4.05 7.34
CA LEU A 127 4.72 5.17 6.70
C LEU A 127 4.90 6.36 7.65
N SER A 128 3.99 6.57 8.59
CA SER A 128 4.10 7.64 9.60
C SER A 128 5.28 7.44 10.53
N LYS A 129 5.67 6.18 10.79
CA LYS A 129 6.87 5.82 11.56
C LYS A 129 8.17 6.00 10.76
N SER A 130 8.11 6.12 9.44
CA SER A 130 9.28 6.36 8.58
C SER A 130 9.74 7.83 8.64
N ARG A 131 11.06 8.06 8.63
CA ARG A 131 11.68 9.40 8.59
C ARG A 131 11.90 9.94 7.16
N ALA A 132 11.13 9.46 6.19
CA ALA A 132 11.30 9.86 4.78
C ALA A 132 10.89 11.33 4.53
N PRO A 133 11.66 12.11 3.75
CA PRO A 133 11.36 13.53 3.48
C PRO A 133 10.06 13.74 2.67
N LEU A 134 9.64 12.73 1.91
CA LEU A 134 8.40 12.76 1.09
C LEU A 134 7.18 12.15 1.80
N ARG A 135 7.27 11.87 3.11
CA ARG A 135 6.22 11.17 3.88
C ARG A 135 4.83 11.78 3.73
N ARG A 136 4.71 13.10 3.91
CA ARG A 136 3.40 13.79 3.84
C ARG A 136 2.75 13.67 2.47
N ARG A 137 3.54 13.81 1.39
CA ARG A 137 3.04 13.67 0.02
C ARG A 137 2.62 12.24 -0.30
N LEU A 138 3.41 11.25 0.12
CA LEU A 138 3.08 9.82 -0.06
C LEU A 138 1.83 9.42 0.72
N ILE A 139 1.73 9.82 2.00
CA ILE A 139 0.53 9.59 2.81
C ILE A 139 -0.70 10.21 2.15
N GLY A 140 -0.60 11.47 1.70
CA GLY A 140 -1.68 12.14 0.98
C GLY A 140 -2.11 11.40 -0.29
N ALA A 141 -1.15 10.97 -1.11
CA ALA A 141 -1.43 10.21 -2.32
C ALA A 141 -2.12 8.86 -2.03
N ILE A 142 -1.65 8.13 -1.02
CA ILE A 142 -2.26 6.85 -0.61
C ILE A 142 -3.68 7.07 -0.10
N LEU A 143 -3.91 8.11 0.71
CA LEU A 143 -5.25 8.44 1.21
C LEU A 143 -6.20 8.82 0.08
N ILE A 144 -5.74 9.59 -0.92
CA ILE A 144 -6.55 9.94 -2.09
C ILE A 144 -6.87 8.68 -2.90
N CYS A 145 -5.88 7.81 -3.16
CA CYS A 145 -6.10 6.56 -3.90
C CYS A 145 -7.06 5.62 -3.16
N ALA A 146 -6.91 5.48 -1.84
CA ALA A 146 -7.79 4.68 -1.00
C ALA A 146 -9.20 5.27 -0.92
N ALA A 147 -9.34 6.59 -0.87
CA ALA A 147 -10.64 7.25 -0.90
C ALA A 147 -11.34 7.05 -2.24
N LEU A 148 -10.62 7.18 -3.36
CA LEU A 148 -11.16 6.88 -4.69
C LEU A 148 -11.59 5.42 -4.79
N ASP A 149 -10.75 4.48 -4.35
CA ASP A 149 -11.08 3.06 -4.32
C ASP A 149 -12.32 2.77 -3.46
N ALA A 150 -12.44 3.40 -2.28
CA ALA A 150 -13.61 3.28 -1.42
C ALA A 150 -14.88 3.84 -2.08
N VAL A 151 -14.81 5.02 -2.70
CA VAL A 151 -15.94 5.64 -3.40
C VAL A 151 -16.38 4.77 -4.58
N VAL A 152 -15.45 4.27 -5.39
CA VAL A 152 -15.78 3.38 -6.51
C VAL A 152 -16.37 2.07 -6.01
N THR A 153 -15.82 1.49 -4.94
CA THR A 153 -16.35 0.24 -4.35
C THR A 153 -17.77 0.44 -3.81
N LEU A 154 -18.02 1.51 -3.05
CA LEU A 154 -19.34 1.84 -2.50
C LEU A 154 -20.36 2.18 -3.59
N TRP A 155 -19.95 2.98 -4.57
CA TRP A 155 -20.77 3.30 -5.73
C TRP A 155 -21.20 2.03 -6.45
N PHE A 156 -20.24 1.14 -6.74
CA PHE A 156 -20.51 -0.07 -7.49
C PHE A 156 -21.33 -1.09 -6.67
N ASP A 157 -21.12 -1.16 -5.36
CA ASP A 157 -21.95 -1.95 -4.44
C ASP A 157 -23.40 -1.49 -4.45
N SER A 158 -23.62 -0.16 -4.43
CA SER A 158 -24.96 0.44 -4.46
C SER A 158 -25.71 0.21 -5.77
N VAL A 159 -24.99 0.20 -6.91
CA VAL A 159 -25.61 0.06 -8.24
C VAL A 159 -25.79 -1.40 -8.63
N SER A 160 -24.82 -2.27 -8.31
CA SER A 160 -24.72 -3.60 -8.92
C SER A 160 -24.95 -4.76 -7.97
N HIS A 161 -25.26 -4.50 -6.69
CA HIS A 161 -25.41 -5.51 -5.63
C HIS A 161 -24.36 -6.63 -5.77
N LEU A 162 -23.09 -6.27 -5.52
CA LEU A 162 -21.93 -7.10 -5.84
C LEU A 162 -22.07 -8.54 -5.32
N LYS A 163 -22.47 -9.46 -6.21
CA LYS A 163 -22.63 -10.89 -5.90
C LYS A 163 -21.32 -11.50 -5.39
N LEU A 164 -20.19 -10.97 -5.84
CA LEU A 164 -18.84 -11.40 -5.44
C LEU A 164 -18.60 -11.28 -3.93
N PHE A 165 -19.19 -10.26 -3.29
CA PHE A 165 -19.02 -9.97 -1.88
C PHE A 165 -20.17 -10.49 -1.01
N ASN A 166 -21.15 -11.15 -1.63
CA ASN A 166 -22.31 -11.73 -0.99
C ASN A 166 -22.15 -13.27 -0.92
N ALA A 167 -21.05 -13.70 -0.29
CA ALA A 167 -20.85 -14.96 0.46
C ALA A 167 -21.47 -16.30 -0.03
N ILE A 168 -21.77 -16.50 -1.32
CA ILE A 168 -22.18 -17.82 -1.84
C ILE A 168 -20.97 -18.59 -2.41
N TYR A 169 -19.87 -17.93 -2.77
CA TYR A 169 -18.74 -18.59 -3.43
C TYR A 169 -17.73 -19.30 -2.49
N PHE A 170 -17.87 -19.18 -1.17
CA PHE A 170 -16.99 -19.83 -0.18
C PHE A 170 -17.72 -20.84 0.72
N ARG A 171 -18.87 -21.35 0.26
CA ARG A 171 -19.61 -22.38 0.98
C ARG A 171 -19.57 -23.71 0.23
#